data_AF-A0AAV2IEH6-F1
#
_entry.id   AF-A0AAV2IEH6-F1
#
_cell.length_a   1.000
_cell.length_b   1.000
_cell.length_c   1.000
_cell.angle_alpha   90.00
_cell.angle_beta   90.00
_cell.angle_gamma   90.00
#
_symmetry.space_group_name_H-M   'P 1'
#
loop_
_entity.id
_entity.type
_entity.pdbx_description
1 polymer ?
#
loop_
_entity_poly.entity_id
_entity_poly.type
_entity_poly.pdbx_seq_one_letter_code
_entity_poly.pdbx_strand_id
1 'polypeptide(L)'
;MFSSVIALVLLPLVWGAPDPTKVCAPDVFQFFSYNIETDGSAQIAIDFKQKLLTSASPNQTVVQDFVKLKSYTFDASGNCQSANILPEQFYPQCLPARSTYIGEVFIGFGPNRVPAEAWETPYFGGTLRAAVSHQPGEPRYAVLVKFVNAQGIPFTNFCSNPTLNITVPNAFKIPDPCPPATIG
;
A
#
# COMPACT_ATOMS: atom_id res chain seq x y z
N MET A 1 -9.35 62.52 23.65
CA MET A 1 -9.57 61.09 23.97
C MET A 1 -9.84 60.36 22.67
N PHE A 2 -8.81 59.78 22.05
CA PHE A 2 -8.95 58.97 20.85
C PHE A 2 -8.92 57.51 21.25
N SER A 3 -10.09 56.88 21.23
CA SER A 3 -10.26 55.45 21.49
C SER A 3 -9.74 54.68 20.27
N SER A 4 -8.59 54.02 20.42
CA SER A 4 -8.04 53.14 19.40
C SER A 4 -8.73 51.78 19.50
N VAL A 5 -9.58 51.46 18.52
CA VAL A 5 -10.17 50.14 18.35
C VAL A 5 -9.11 49.23 17.74
N ILE A 6 -8.57 48.29 18.54
CA ILE A 6 -7.69 47.23 18.05
C ILE A 6 -8.58 46.19 17.34
N ALA A 7 -8.51 46.15 16.01
CA ALA A 7 -9.11 45.10 15.21
C ALA A 7 -8.23 43.85 15.29
N LEU A 8 -8.66 42.84 16.05
CA LEU A 8 -8.03 41.53 16.13
C LEU A 8 -8.32 40.77 14.82
N VAL A 9 -7.36 40.74 13.90
CA VAL A 9 -7.45 39.93 12.67
C VAL A 9 -7.28 38.46 13.06
N LEU A 10 -8.40 37.76 13.26
CA LEU A 10 -8.44 36.31 13.35
C LEU A 10 -8.15 35.75 11.95
N LEU A 11 -6.86 35.53 11.65
CA LEU A 11 -6.49 34.70 10.51
C LEU A 11 -7.07 33.31 10.76
N PRO A 12 -7.89 32.75 9.84
CA PRO A 12 -8.28 31.36 9.96
C PRO A 12 -6.99 30.55 9.98
N LEU A 13 -6.76 29.82 11.06
CA LEU A 13 -5.78 28.74 11.08
C LEU A 13 -6.20 27.80 9.97
N VAL A 14 -5.58 27.94 8.80
CA VAL A 14 -5.67 26.96 7.72
C VAL A 14 -5.02 25.73 8.30
N TRP A 15 -5.83 24.84 8.88
CA TRP A 15 -5.40 23.49 9.20
C TRP A 15 -5.12 22.85 7.84
N GLY A 16 -3.85 22.93 7.41
CA GLY A 16 -3.40 22.31 6.17
C GLY A 16 -3.76 20.84 6.21
N ALA A 17 -4.24 20.32 5.08
CA ALA A 17 -4.40 18.88 4.94
C ALA A 17 -3.09 18.18 5.33
N PRO A 18 -3.14 16.98 5.95
CA PRO A 18 -1.92 16.26 6.31
C PRO A 18 -1.00 16.08 5.10
N ASP A 19 0.31 16.12 5.30
CA ASP A 19 1.29 15.91 4.23
C ASP A 19 1.34 14.41 3.87
N PRO A 20 0.90 13.99 2.66
CA PRO A 20 0.90 12.58 2.29
C PRO A 20 2.30 11.96 2.34
N THR A 21 3.35 12.74 2.05
CA THR A 21 4.72 12.22 2.00
C THR A 21 5.27 11.82 3.37
N LYS A 22 4.56 12.14 4.46
CA LYS A 22 4.86 11.72 5.83
C LYS A 22 4.10 10.46 6.25
N VAL A 23 3.15 10.00 5.44
CA VAL A 23 2.43 8.75 5.66
C VAL A 23 3.24 7.62 5.05
N CYS A 24 4.10 7.00 5.86
CA CYS A 24 5.06 5.99 5.42
C CYS A 24 4.83 4.65 6.10
N ALA A 25 4.93 3.58 5.32
CA ALA A 25 5.02 2.22 5.82
C ALA A 25 6.40 1.94 6.46
N PRO A 26 6.51 0.91 7.32
CA PRO A 26 7.79 0.50 7.88
C PRO A 26 8.75 0.03 6.79
N ASP A 27 10.05 0.09 7.04
CA ASP A 27 11.09 -0.36 6.10
C ASP A 27 10.90 -1.82 5.65
N VAL A 28 10.48 -2.66 6.59
CA VAL A 28 10.27 -4.10 6.41
C VAL A 28 9.01 -4.47 7.17
N PHE A 29 8.09 -5.12 6.47
CA PHE A 29 6.87 -5.62 7.09
C PHE A 29 6.21 -6.67 6.18
N GLN A 30 5.28 -7.41 6.77
CA GLN A 30 4.38 -8.28 6.04
C GLN A 30 2.97 -8.16 6.60
N PHE A 31 1.97 -8.57 5.83
CA PHE A 31 0.57 -8.59 6.23
C PHE A 31 -0.19 -9.62 5.38
N PHE A 32 -1.36 -10.00 5.86
CA PHE A 32 -2.30 -10.80 5.09
C PHE A 32 -3.23 -9.89 4.28
N SER A 33 -3.44 -10.21 3.01
CA SER A 33 -4.34 -9.50 2.11
C SER A 33 -5.50 -10.42 1.71
N TYR A 34 -6.72 -9.92 1.82
CA TYR A 34 -7.94 -10.61 1.36
C TYR A 34 -8.72 -9.72 0.40
N ASN A 35 -8.91 -10.20 -0.83
CA ASN A 35 -9.72 -9.54 -1.84
C ASN A 35 -11.20 -9.90 -1.62
N ILE A 36 -12.04 -8.89 -1.36
CA ILE A 36 -13.46 -9.11 -1.03
C ILE A 36 -14.33 -9.40 -2.26
N GLU A 37 -13.85 -9.07 -3.47
CA GLU A 37 -14.58 -9.34 -4.71
C GLU A 37 -14.32 -10.76 -5.25
N THR A 38 -13.14 -11.32 -5.02
CA THR A 38 -12.72 -12.61 -5.59
C THR A 38 -12.49 -13.72 -4.56
N ASP A 39 -12.67 -13.43 -3.26
CA ASP A 39 -12.29 -14.29 -2.13
C ASP A 39 -10.82 -14.76 -2.16
N GLY A 40 -9.99 -14.02 -2.90
CA GLY A 40 -8.57 -14.32 -3.07
C GLY A 40 -7.80 -13.88 -1.84
N SER A 41 -6.80 -14.65 -1.44
CA SER A 41 -5.92 -14.27 -0.33
C SER A 41 -4.46 -14.48 -0.65
N ALA A 42 -3.63 -13.63 -0.05
CA ALA A 42 -2.19 -13.74 -0.17
C ALA A 42 -1.51 -13.19 1.10
N GLN A 43 -0.38 -13.78 1.44
CA GLN A 43 0.57 -13.17 2.36
C GLN A 43 1.47 -12.23 1.56
N ILE A 44 1.45 -10.95 1.92
CA ILE A 44 2.27 -9.91 1.30
C ILE A 44 3.45 -9.64 2.22
N ALA A 45 4.67 -9.60 1.68
CA ALA A 45 5.85 -9.13 2.40
C ALA A 45 6.62 -8.12 1.56
N ILE A 46 7.10 -7.07 2.20
CA ILE A 46 7.74 -5.93 1.56
C ILE A 46 9.02 -5.59 2.33
N ASP A 47 10.11 -5.44 1.59
CA ASP A 47 11.38 -4.92 2.07
C ASP A 47 11.80 -3.74 1.20
N PHE A 48 11.57 -2.53 1.69
CA PHE A 48 11.92 -1.30 0.97
C PHE A 48 13.43 -1.04 0.93
N LYS A 49 14.22 -1.64 1.83
CA LYS A 49 15.69 -1.54 1.80
C LYS A 49 16.26 -2.33 0.64
N GLN A 50 15.73 -3.53 0.43
CA GLN A 50 16.09 -4.40 -0.70
C GLN A 50 15.31 -4.05 -1.98
N LYS A 51 14.25 -3.24 -1.87
CA LYS A 51 13.30 -2.90 -2.94
C LYS A 51 12.66 -4.15 -3.55
N LEU A 52 12.20 -5.03 -2.66
CA LEU A 52 11.53 -6.28 -2.99
C LEU A 52 10.12 -6.30 -2.40
N LEU A 53 9.18 -6.85 -3.17
CA LEU A 53 7.83 -7.16 -2.72
C LEU A 53 7.51 -8.60 -3.11
N THR A 54 6.79 -9.31 -2.26
CA THR A 54 6.25 -10.63 -2.59
C THR A 54 4.78 -10.73 -2.23
N SER A 55 4.05 -11.50 -3.02
CA SER A 55 2.67 -11.89 -2.79
C SER A 55 2.58 -13.40 -2.92
N ALA A 56 2.43 -14.10 -1.81
CA ALA A 56 2.35 -15.56 -1.76
C ALA A 56 0.90 -16.00 -1.50
N SER A 57 0.31 -16.69 -2.48
CA SER A 57 -0.99 -17.36 -2.39
C SER A 57 -0.79 -18.88 -2.54
N PRO A 58 -1.79 -19.72 -2.21
CA PRO A 58 -1.66 -21.18 -2.33
C PRO A 58 -1.30 -21.67 -3.74
N ASN A 59 -1.75 -20.95 -4.78
CA ASN A 59 -1.59 -21.39 -6.16
C ASN A 59 -0.47 -20.66 -6.90
N GLN A 60 -0.02 -19.53 -6.36
CA GLN A 60 0.89 -18.63 -7.04
C GLN A 60 1.69 -17.79 -6.05
N THR A 61 3.00 -17.67 -6.27
CA THR A 61 3.82 -16.63 -5.63
C THR A 61 4.28 -15.64 -6.69
N VAL A 62 4.26 -14.36 -6.36
CA VAL A 62 4.80 -13.29 -7.20
C VAL A 62 5.87 -12.56 -6.42
N VAL A 63 7.08 -12.44 -6.96
CA VAL A 63 8.16 -11.61 -6.42
C VAL A 63 8.45 -10.47 -7.38
N GLN A 64 8.38 -9.24 -6.89
CA GLN A 64 8.72 -8.03 -7.64
C GLN A 64 10.07 -7.49 -7.16
N ASP A 65 11.00 -7.36 -8.10
CA ASP A 65 12.32 -6.76 -7.91
C ASP A 65 12.34 -5.39 -8.59
N PHE A 66 12.22 -4.34 -7.78
CA PHE A 66 12.19 -2.97 -8.28
C PHE A 66 13.60 -2.41 -8.59
N VAL A 67 14.67 -3.13 -8.25
CA VAL A 67 16.03 -2.80 -8.73
C VAL A 67 16.19 -3.28 -10.17
N LYS A 68 15.77 -4.51 -10.46
CA LYS A 68 15.88 -5.13 -11.80
C LYS A 68 14.72 -4.78 -12.73
N LEU A 69 13.65 -4.15 -12.23
CA LEU A 69 12.41 -3.89 -12.96
C LEU A 69 11.75 -5.19 -13.47
N LYS A 70 11.73 -6.22 -12.64
CA LYS A 70 11.22 -7.55 -13.00
C LYS A 70 10.21 -8.08 -11.99
N SER A 71 9.15 -8.68 -12.51
CA SER A 71 8.19 -9.49 -11.74
C SER A 71 8.45 -10.95 -12.08
N TYR A 72 8.57 -11.80 -11.08
CA TYR A 72 8.77 -13.24 -11.20
C TYR A 72 7.54 -13.94 -10.62
N THR A 73 6.89 -14.76 -11.43
CA THR A 73 5.68 -15.48 -11.06
C THR A 73 5.99 -16.97 -10.99
N PHE A 74 5.63 -17.58 -9.86
CA PHE A 74 5.78 -19.00 -9.56
C PHE A 74 4.41 -19.63 -9.50
N ASP A 75 4.18 -20.70 -10.25
CA ASP A 75 2.99 -21.53 -10.06
C ASP A 75 3.21 -22.55 -8.92
N ALA A 76 2.14 -23.28 -8.55
CA ALA A 76 2.19 -24.33 -7.54
C ALA A 76 3.13 -25.51 -7.89
N SER A 77 3.50 -25.67 -9.17
CA SER A 77 4.44 -26.70 -9.63
C SER A 77 5.91 -26.23 -9.54
N GLY A 78 6.14 -24.96 -9.17
CA GLY A 78 7.46 -24.34 -9.12
C GLY A 78 7.97 -23.82 -10.46
N ASN A 79 7.14 -23.79 -11.51
CA ASN A 79 7.53 -23.17 -12.77
C ASN A 79 7.62 -21.65 -12.59
N CYS A 80 8.69 -21.05 -13.10
CA CYS A 80 8.92 -19.62 -13.01
C CYS A 80 8.76 -18.94 -14.38
N GLN A 81 8.12 -17.77 -14.38
CA GLN A 81 8.13 -16.85 -15.51
C GLN A 81 8.45 -15.43 -15.06
N SER A 82 9.15 -14.66 -15.90
CA SER A 82 9.48 -13.26 -15.64
C SER A 82 8.80 -12.29 -16.60
N ALA A 83 8.42 -11.12 -16.09
CA ALA A 83 7.87 -10.02 -16.86
C ALA A 83 8.54 -8.70 -16.45
N ASN A 84 8.54 -7.70 -17.34
CA ASN A 84 9.02 -6.36 -16.99
C ASN A 84 7.99 -5.64 -16.11
N ILE A 85 8.48 -4.87 -15.14
CA ILE A 85 7.68 -3.96 -14.32
C ILE A 85 7.88 -2.54 -14.87
N LEU A 86 6.78 -1.82 -15.07
CA LEU A 86 6.81 -0.40 -15.39
C LEU A 86 7.09 0.40 -14.11
N PRO A 87 7.88 1.50 -14.17
CA PRO A 87 8.18 2.32 -12.99
C PRO A 87 6.93 2.81 -12.23
N GLU A 88 5.82 2.98 -12.93
CA GLU A 88 4.53 3.39 -12.37
C GLU A 88 3.86 2.33 -11.48
N GLN A 89 4.29 1.07 -11.60
CA GLN A 89 3.79 -0.06 -10.79
C GLN A 89 4.58 -0.22 -9.48
N PHE A 90 5.49 0.70 -9.19
CA PHE A 90 6.24 0.67 -7.93
C PHE A 90 5.32 0.98 -6.77
N TYR A 91 5.42 0.17 -5.72
CA TYR A 91 4.78 0.45 -4.44
C TYR A 91 5.74 1.32 -3.61
N PRO A 92 5.49 2.63 -3.45
CA PRO A 92 6.38 3.50 -2.69
C PRO A 92 6.22 3.25 -1.18
N GLN A 93 7.29 3.47 -0.41
CA GLN A 93 7.23 3.37 1.05
C GLN A 93 6.28 4.40 1.68
N CYS A 94 6.28 5.62 1.15
CA CYS A 94 5.40 6.69 1.59
C CYS A 94 4.35 7.00 0.51
N LEU A 95 3.21 7.56 0.92
CA LEU A 95 2.24 8.03 -0.05
C LEU A 95 2.87 9.10 -0.96
N PRO A 96 2.58 9.06 -2.27
CA PRO A 96 3.04 10.09 -3.20
C PRO A 96 2.56 11.49 -2.83
N ALA A 97 3.32 12.52 -3.19
CA ALA A 97 2.92 13.92 -3.00
C ALA A 97 1.59 14.28 -3.68
N ARG A 98 1.19 13.51 -4.71
CA ARG A 98 -0.09 13.67 -5.43
C ARG A 98 -1.28 12.99 -4.75
N SER A 99 -1.09 12.40 -3.57
CA SER A 99 -2.18 11.77 -2.82
C SER A 99 -3.04 12.84 -2.15
N THR A 100 -4.35 12.67 -2.23
CA THR A 100 -5.35 13.56 -1.66
C THR A 100 -5.92 12.94 -0.40
N TYR A 101 -5.91 13.68 0.71
CA TYR A 101 -6.59 13.27 1.93
C TYR A 101 -8.11 13.30 1.72
N ILE A 102 -8.80 12.19 2.01
CA ILE A 102 -10.26 12.09 1.82
C ILE A 102 -11.04 12.02 3.13
N GLY A 103 -10.38 11.77 4.27
CA GLY A 103 -10.99 11.82 5.60
C GLY A 103 -10.45 10.79 6.57
N GLU A 104 -11.05 10.72 7.76
CA GLU A 104 -10.75 9.70 8.76
C GLU A 104 -11.76 8.56 8.69
N VAL A 105 -11.28 7.35 8.94
CA VAL A 105 -12.11 6.16 9.11
C VAL A 105 -11.67 5.41 10.36
N PHE A 106 -12.58 4.62 10.93
CA PHE A 106 -12.29 3.78 12.08
C PHE A 106 -12.53 2.32 11.71
N ILE A 107 -11.57 1.45 12.02
CA ILE A 107 -11.70 0.00 11.85
C ILE A 107 -12.08 -0.63 13.19
N GLY A 108 -13.19 -1.37 13.22
CA GLY A 108 -13.74 -1.97 14.44
C GLY A 108 -14.76 -1.08 15.15
N PHE A 109 -15.08 -1.42 16.40
CA PHE A 109 -16.17 -0.80 17.16
C PHE A 109 -15.75 -0.44 18.59
N GLY A 110 -16.44 0.55 19.18
CA GLY A 110 -16.24 0.95 20.57
C GLY A 110 -14.89 1.62 20.83
N PRO A 111 -14.37 1.53 22.06
CA PRO A 111 -13.13 2.22 22.46
C PRO A 111 -11.86 1.63 21.84
N ASN A 112 -11.92 0.41 21.30
CA ASN A 112 -10.77 -0.32 20.74
C ASN A 112 -10.70 -0.23 19.21
N ARG A 113 -11.38 0.74 18.61
CA ARG A 113 -11.33 0.97 17.17
C ARG A 113 -9.96 1.50 16.76
N VAL A 114 -9.45 1.04 15.62
CA VAL A 114 -8.20 1.53 15.04
C VAL A 114 -8.50 2.76 14.18
N PRO A 115 -7.99 3.94 14.52
CA PRO A 115 -8.08 5.11 13.63
C PRO A 115 -7.24 4.90 12.38
N ALA A 116 -7.76 5.35 11.23
CA ALA A 116 -7.05 5.36 9.97
C ALA A 116 -7.36 6.62 9.17
N GLU A 117 -6.38 7.08 8.42
CA GLU A 117 -6.51 8.17 7.46
C GLU A 117 -6.75 7.58 6.08
N ALA A 118 -7.78 8.06 5.39
CA ALA A 118 -8.11 7.63 4.05
C ALA A 118 -7.51 8.60 3.04
N TRP A 119 -6.91 8.03 2.00
CA TRP A 119 -6.19 8.74 0.95
C TRP A 119 -6.59 8.24 -0.44
N GLU A 120 -6.65 9.14 -1.40
CA GLU A 120 -6.87 8.83 -2.81
C GLU A 120 -5.64 9.21 -3.64
N THR A 121 -5.20 8.33 -4.53
CA THR A 121 -3.98 8.51 -5.34
C THR A 121 -4.23 8.03 -6.77
N PRO A 122 -3.95 8.85 -7.80
CA PRO A 122 -3.90 8.36 -9.17
C PRO A 122 -2.87 7.23 -9.29
N TYR A 123 -3.27 6.09 -9.86
CA TYR A 123 -2.41 4.90 -9.92
C TYR A 123 -2.73 4.10 -11.18
N PHE A 124 -1.72 3.89 -12.04
CA PHE A 124 -1.81 3.02 -13.22
C PHE A 124 -3.06 3.25 -14.11
N GLY A 125 -3.29 4.51 -14.51
CA GLY A 125 -4.47 4.90 -15.29
C GLY A 125 -5.82 4.82 -14.55
N GLY A 126 -5.81 4.38 -13.29
CA GLY A 126 -6.95 4.30 -12.40
C GLY A 126 -6.77 5.10 -11.12
N THR A 127 -7.51 4.73 -10.08
CA THR A 127 -7.50 5.40 -8.79
C THR A 127 -7.32 4.39 -7.66
N LEU A 128 -6.28 4.58 -6.85
CA LEU A 128 -6.03 3.83 -5.63
C LEU A 128 -6.58 4.62 -4.43
N ARG A 129 -7.39 3.99 -3.61
CA ARG A 129 -7.83 4.50 -2.31
C ARG A 129 -7.26 3.62 -1.23
N ALA A 130 -6.64 4.19 -0.22
CA ALA A 130 -6.09 3.45 0.90
C ALA A 130 -6.52 4.08 2.22
N ALA A 131 -7.04 3.28 3.13
CA ALA A 131 -7.08 3.63 4.54
C ALA A 131 -5.77 3.15 5.18
N VAL A 132 -5.02 4.06 5.78
CA VAL A 132 -3.74 3.79 6.42
C VAL A 132 -3.88 4.01 7.91
N SER A 133 -3.45 3.05 8.73
CA SER A 133 -3.54 3.15 10.20
C SER A 133 -2.87 4.43 10.71
N HIS A 134 -3.50 5.06 11.70
CA HIS A 134 -3.03 6.28 12.34
C HIS A 134 -3.12 6.18 13.87
N GLN A 135 -2.41 5.21 14.44
CA GLN A 135 -2.32 5.06 15.88
C GLN A 135 -1.01 5.69 16.40
N PRO A 136 -1.05 6.61 17.38
CA PRO A 136 0.16 7.24 17.91
C PRO A 136 1.16 6.21 18.45
N GLY A 137 2.43 6.34 18.05
CA GLY A 137 3.51 5.44 18.46
C GLY A 137 3.57 4.12 17.71
N GLU A 138 2.58 3.81 16.86
CA GLU A 138 2.54 2.58 16.08
C GLU A 138 2.96 2.82 14.63
N PRO A 139 3.54 1.80 13.96
CA PRO A 139 3.84 1.90 12.54
C PRO A 139 2.57 2.03 11.70
N ARG A 140 2.65 2.80 10.61
CA ARG A 140 1.52 3.01 9.69
C ARG A 140 1.51 1.94 8.61
N TYR A 141 0.35 1.36 8.32
CA TYR A 141 0.19 0.37 7.25
C TYR A 141 -1.22 0.49 6.67
N ALA A 142 -1.39 0.07 5.42
CA ALA A 142 -2.72 0.00 4.82
C ALA A 142 -3.56 -1.04 5.58
N VAL A 143 -4.81 -0.69 5.91
CA VAL A 143 -5.81 -1.59 6.50
C VAL A 143 -6.91 -1.95 5.50
N LEU A 144 -7.14 -1.07 4.53
CA LEU A 144 -8.06 -1.28 3.42
C LEU A 144 -7.50 -0.59 2.18
N VAL A 145 -7.43 -1.30 1.07
CA VAL A 145 -6.97 -0.76 -0.21
C VAL A 145 -8.02 -1.06 -1.27
N LYS A 146 -8.50 -0.04 -1.97
CA LYS A 146 -9.38 -0.19 -3.14
C LYS A 146 -8.70 0.40 -4.36
N PHE A 147 -8.43 -0.42 -5.36
CA PHE A 147 -8.02 0.03 -6.68
C PHE A 147 -9.19 -0.05 -7.63
N VAL A 148 -9.47 1.03 -8.35
CA VAL A 148 -10.37 1.02 -9.50
C VAL A 148 -9.52 1.25 -10.74
N ASN A 149 -9.42 0.25 -11.62
CA ASN A 149 -8.56 0.34 -12.79
C ASN A 149 -9.14 1.31 -13.85
N ALA A 150 -8.39 1.52 -14.94
CA ALA A 150 -8.81 2.42 -16.03
C ALA A 150 -10.14 2.02 -16.69
N GLN A 151 -10.55 0.76 -16.57
CA GLN A 151 -11.82 0.22 -17.08
C GLN A 151 -12.96 0.30 -16.05
N GLY A 152 -12.72 0.85 -14.86
CA GLY A 152 -13.73 0.97 -13.81
C GLY A 152 -13.94 -0.30 -12.98
N ILE A 153 -13.10 -1.32 -13.13
CA ILE A 153 -13.20 -2.58 -12.39
C ILE A 153 -12.55 -2.40 -11.00
N PRO A 154 -13.28 -2.64 -9.90
CA PRO A 154 -12.77 -2.51 -8.55
C PRO A 154 -12.02 -3.77 -8.08
N PHE A 155 -11.00 -3.55 -7.25
CA PHE A 155 -10.30 -4.55 -6.46
C PHE A 155 -10.11 -4.00 -5.05
N THR A 156 -10.75 -4.60 -4.07
CA THR A 156 -10.74 -4.14 -2.68
C THR A 156 -10.11 -5.21 -1.81
N ASN A 157 -8.98 -4.87 -1.21
CA ASN A 157 -8.21 -5.73 -0.33
C ASN A 157 -8.33 -5.23 1.11
N PHE A 158 -8.74 -6.12 2.01
CA PHE A 158 -8.55 -5.94 3.44
C PHE A 158 -7.16 -6.41 3.84
N CYS A 159 -6.43 -5.59 4.59
CA CYS A 159 -5.06 -5.87 5.01
C CYS A 159 -5.02 -6.06 6.53
N SER A 160 -4.54 -7.21 6.98
CA SER A 160 -4.59 -7.61 8.39
C SER A 160 -3.30 -8.27 8.87
N ASN A 161 -3.20 -8.44 10.20
CA ASN A 161 -2.09 -9.08 10.88
C ASN A 161 -0.70 -8.58 10.44
N PRO A 162 -0.47 -7.25 10.43
CA PRO A 162 0.82 -6.72 10.05
C PRO A 162 1.88 -7.12 11.07
N THR A 163 3.07 -7.50 10.60
CA THR A 163 4.23 -7.76 11.43
C THR A 163 5.47 -7.11 10.83
N LEU A 164 6.35 -6.57 11.67
CA LEU A 164 7.61 -5.95 11.25
C LEU A 164 8.71 -6.96 10.87
N ASN A 165 8.41 -8.25 11.02
CA ASN A 165 9.28 -9.35 10.64
C ASN A 165 8.66 -10.10 9.46
N ILE A 166 9.49 -10.46 8.49
CA ILE A 166 9.07 -11.33 7.39
C ILE A 166 9.23 -12.78 7.83
N THR A 167 8.12 -13.50 7.91
CA THR A 167 8.06 -14.91 8.28
C THR A 167 7.73 -15.82 7.10
N VAL A 168 7.39 -15.25 5.93
CA VAL A 168 7.19 -16.02 4.70
C VAL A 168 8.49 -16.73 4.32
N PRO A 169 8.54 -18.08 4.35
CA PRO A 169 9.74 -18.80 3.96
C PRO A 169 10.09 -18.48 2.52
N ASN A 170 11.37 -18.17 2.26
CA ASN A 170 11.86 -17.84 0.93
C ASN A 170 11.10 -16.67 0.26
N ALA A 171 10.54 -15.74 1.04
CA ALA A 171 9.70 -14.62 0.58
C ALA A 171 10.17 -13.97 -0.74
N PHE A 172 11.48 -13.77 -0.88
CA PHE A 172 12.08 -13.09 -2.01
C PHE A 172 13.06 -13.95 -2.82
N LYS A 173 13.06 -15.28 -2.59
CA LYS A 173 13.96 -16.17 -3.31
C LYS A 173 13.47 -16.33 -4.74
N ILE A 174 14.30 -15.92 -5.70
CA ILE A 174 14.07 -16.12 -7.12
C ILE A 174 14.98 -17.28 -7.59
N PRO A 175 14.44 -18.44 -8.00
CA PRO A 175 15.19 -19.51 -8.61
C PRO A 175 15.65 -19.12 -10.02
N ASP A 176 16.87 -19.54 -10.36
CA ASP A 176 17.41 -19.46 -11.70
C ASP A 176 17.36 -20.85 -12.37
N PRO A 177 16.93 -20.96 -13.64
CA PRO A 177 16.49 -19.88 -14.53
C PRO A 177 15.00 -19.54 -14.40
N CYS A 178 14.65 -18.27 -14.61
CA CYS A 178 13.27 -17.81 -14.73
C CYS A 178 13.01 -17.15 -16.11
N PRO A 179 12.61 -17.92 -17.13
CA PRO A 179 12.47 -17.41 -18.50
C PRO A 179 11.39 -16.33 -18.61
N PRO A 180 11.45 -15.44 -19.62
CA PRO A 180 10.37 -14.50 -19.87
C PRO A 180 9.03 -15.21 -20.09
N ALA A 181 7.94 -14.63 -19.59
CA ALA A 181 6.59 -15.11 -19.88
C ALA A 181 6.36 -15.13 -21.40
N THR A 182 5.91 -16.26 -21.93
CA THR A 182 5.46 -16.35 -23.32
C THR A 182 4.22 -15.50 -23.47
N ILE A 183 4.28 -14.47 -24.32
CA ILE A 183 3.11 -13.67 -24.69
C ILE A 183 2.14 -14.62 -25.40
N GLY A 184 1.03 -14.93 -24.74
CA GLY A 184 -0.10 -15.67 -25.31
C GLY A 184 -1.12 -14.74 -25.93
#